data_AF-A0A843JG58-F1
#
_entry.id   AF-A0A843JG58-F1
#
_cell.length_a   1.000
_cell.length_b   1.000
_cell.length_c   1.000
_cell.angle_alpha   90.00
_cell.angle_beta   90.00
_cell.angle_gamma   90.00
#
_symmetry.space_group_name_H-M   'P 1'
#
loop_
_entity.id
_entity.type
_entity.pdbx_description
1 polymer ?
#
loop_
_entity_poly.entity_id
_entity_poly.type
_entity_poly.pdbx_seq_one_letter_code
_entity_poly.pdbx_strand_id
1 'polypeptide(L)'
;MDNPNIDNPNPKKEEYVIILDYLKFGYVNPERPTAHGKPIAQAIGVDKFTLIEVTPKEGVDLDIHDKVYIGSGKRDKVNRVKGLLDFENLTATSRIELEYAIKEIILAHEDIYVKFFNEIDSLNIKMHKLELIPGIGKKHTQMILEERKKEPFKSFEDLKERVPLLGEPVDMLAKRVRLELDTTTVKRGKNKYYMFTQVPSRHPSNRKKKFNKGRGRGRNNRNKGRKPNNRGKKPQNKPSPENKE
;
A
#
# COMPACT_ATOMS: atom_id res chain seq x y z
N MET A 1 12.08 -10.05 -12.95
CA MET A 1 11.87 -9.37 -11.64
C MET A 1 10.45 -9.57 -11.12
N ASP A 2 10.32 -10.41 -10.09
CA ASP A 2 9.20 -10.40 -9.15
C ASP A 2 9.17 -9.04 -8.46
N ASN A 3 7.99 -8.45 -8.27
CA ASN A 3 7.91 -7.19 -7.54
C ASN A 3 8.47 -7.45 -6.12
N PRO A 4 9.61 -6.85 -5.71
CA PRO A 4 10.26 -7.16 -4.43
C PRO A 4 9.37 -6.84 -3.22
N ASN A 5 8.24 -6.16 -3.45
CA ASN A 5 7.22 -5.86 -2.46
C ASN A 5 6.03 -6.84 -2.44
N ILE A 6 5.84 -7.71 -3.45
CA ILE A 6 4.71 -8.65 -3.52
C ILE A 6 5.06 -10.02 -2.92
N ASP A 7 6.30 -10.51 -3.12
CA ASP A 7 6.70 -11.86 -2.70
C ASP A 7 7.52 -11.89 -1.40
N ASN A 8 7.74 -10.75 -0.75
CA ASN A 8 8.40 -10.68 0.55
C ASN A 8 7.37 -10.87 1.70
N PRO A 9 7.45 -11.94 2.51
CA PRO A 9 6.52 -12.18 3.63
C PRO A 9 6.61 -11.14 4.75
N ASN A 10 7.65 -10.30 4.77
CA ASN A 10 7.79 -9.19 5.70
C ASN A 10 8.22 -7.91 4.94
N PRO A 11 7.29 -7.23 4.26
CA PRO A 11 7.63 -6.06 3.46
C PRO A 11 8.32 -5.02 4.34
N LYS A 12 9.55 -4.63 3.97
CA LYS A 12 10.30 -3.56 4.63
C LYS A 12 9.38 -2.35 4.84
N LYS A 13 9.28 -1.84 6.07
CA LYS A 13 8.49 -0.64 6.36
C LYS A 13 9.19 0.57 5.73
N GLU A 14 8.40 1.58 5.39
CA GLU A 14 8.95 2.89 4.99
C GLU A 14 9.78 3.46 6.15
N GLU A 15 10.99 3.90 5.86
CA GLU A 15 11.86 4.57 6.83
C GLU A 15 11.79 6.08 6.73
N TYR A 16 11.58 6.60 5.52
CA TYR A 16 11.43 8.03 5.23
C TYR A 16 10.13 8.30 4.47
N VAL A 17 9.54 9.45 4.73
CA VAL A 17 8.38 9.97 4.00
C VAL A 17 8.61 11.43 3.62
N ILE A 18 7.94 11.87 2.55
CA ILE A 18 7.83 13.28 2.15
C ILE A 18 6.45 13.78 2.58
N ILE A 19 6.42 14.91 3.28
CA ILE A 19 5.16 15.55 3.71
C ILE A 19 4.42 16.15 2.52
N LEU A 20 3.14 15.81 2.38
CA LEU A 20 2.25 16.31 1.32
C LEU A 20 1.37 17.47 1.80
N ASP A 21 0.95 17.43 3.07
CA ASP A 21 0.14 18.48 3.70
C ASP A 21 0.27 18.39 5.22
N TYR A 22 0.25 19.54 5.89
CA TYR A 22 0.31 19.64 7.34
C TYR A 22 -0.88 20.43 7.89
N LEU A 23 -1.74 19.73 8.62
CA LEU A 23 -2.92 20.26 9.26
C LEU A 23 -2.60 20.52 10.74
N LYS A 24 -2.12 21.73 11.04
CA LYS A 24 -1.73 22.17 12.40
C LYS A 24 -2.83 21.96 13.43
N PHE A 25 -4.09 22.15 13.05
CA PHE A 25 -5.25 21.97 13.94
C PHE A 25 -6.01 20.66 13.71
N GLY A 26 -5.41 19.70 13.00
CA GLY A 26 -6.07 18.45 12.63
C GLY A 26 -7.12 18.62 11.52
N TYR A 27 -7.85 17.53 11.23
CA TYR A 27 -8.99 17.59 10.32
C TYR A 27 -10.14 18.39 10.94
N VAL A 28 -10.82 19.17 10.10
CA VAL A 28 -12.04 19.89 10.51
C VAL A 28 -13.10 18.89 10.93
N ASN A 29 -13.63 19.05 12.15
CA ASN A 29 -14.77 18.30 12.63
C ASN A 29 -16.07 19.08 12.33
N PRO A 30 -16.97 18.60 11.46
CA PRO A 30 -18.22 19.29 11.14
C PRO A 30 -19.13 19.50 12.36
N GLU A 31 -19.10 18.60 13.34
CA GLU A 31 -19.91 18.69 14.56
C GLU A 31 -19.33 19.68 15.57
N ARG A 32 -18.02 19.95 15.48
CA ARG A 32 -17.30 20.89 16.37
C ARG A 32 -16.29 21.73 15.57
N PRO A 33 -16.74 22.64 14.70
CA PRO A 33 -15.85 23.38 13.79
C PRO A 33 -14.82 24.27 14.52
N THR A 34 -15.14 24.69 15.75
CA THR A 34 -14.29 25.55 16.58
C THR A 34 -13.31 24.78 17.46
N ALA A 35 -13.43 23.44 17.55
CA ALA A 35 -12.53 22.62 18.35
C ALA A 35 -11.30 22.24 17.53
N HIS A 36 -10.11 22.60 18.02
CA HIS A 36 -8.87 22.14 17.42
C HIS A 36 -8.68 20.63 17.67
N GLY A 37 -8.41 19.91 16.58
CA GLY A 37 -7.94 18.54 16.62
C GLY A 37 -6.46 18.46 16.94
N LYS A 38 -5.92 17.23 16.93
CA LYS A 38 -4.48 17.00 17.09
C LYS A 38 -3.76 17.29 15.76
N PRO A 39 -2.59 17.97 15.78
CA PRO A 39 -1.80 18.20 14.58
C PRO A 39 -1.51 16.90 13.83
N ILE A 40 -1.59 16.97 12.51
CA ILE A 40 -1.46 15.80 11.66
C ILE A 40 -0.89 16.18 10.29
N ALA A 41 -0.11 15.29 9.71
CA ALA A 41 0.38 15.45 8.34
C ALA A 41 0.06 14.21 7.52
N GLN A 42 -0.28 14.46 6.25
CA GLN A 42 -0.37 13.43 5.21
C GLN A 42 0.97 13.37 4.49
N ALA A 43 1.46 12.17 4.20
CA ALA A 43 2.79 11.96 3.66
C ALA A 43 2.85 10.77 2.70
N ILE A 44 3.88 10.73 1.87
CA ILE A 44 4.18 9.62 0.96
C ILE A 44 5.55 9.00 1.28
N GLY A 45 5.59 7.67 1.36
CA GLY A 45 6.83 6.90 1.56
C GLY A 45 7.78 7.01 0.38
N VAL A 46 9.08 7.15 0.68
CA VAL A 46 10.12 7.30 -0.33
C VAL A 46 10.41 5.98 -1.05
N ASP A 47 10.31 4.84 -0.38
CA ASP A 47 10.74 3.55 -0.96
C ASP A 47 9.63 2.89 -1.79
N LYS A 48 8.36 3.03 -1.36
CA LYS A 48 7.24 2.26 -1.94
C LYS A 48 6.01 3.09 -2.24
N PHE A 49 6.15 4.42 -2.16
CA PHE A 49 5.05 5.36 -2.37
C PHE A 49 3.86 5.12 -1.44
N THR A 50 4.10 4.57 -0.25
CA THR A 50 3.02 4.27 0.69
C THR A 50 2.42 5.57 1.22
N LEU A 51 1.12 5.77 1.05
CA LEU A 51 0.41 6.90 1.65
C LEU A 51 0.23 6.66 3.15
N ILE A 52 0.70 7.60 3.96
CA ILE A 52 0.81 7.47 5.41
C ILE A 52 0.32 8.75 6.08
N GLU A 53 -0.30 8.58 7.24
CA GLU A 53 -0.65 9.67 8.14
C GLU A 53 0.28 9.67 9.36
N VAL A 54 0.87 10.82 9.68
CA VAL A 54 1.81 10.97 10.79
C VAL A 54 1.39 12.12 11.71
N THR A 55 1.79 12.05 12.97
CA THR A 55 1.63 13.15 13.93
C THR A 55 3.00 13.71 14.27
N PRO A 56 3.21 15.05 14.20
CA PRO A 56 4.45 15.66 14.62
C PRO A 56 4.65 15.55 16.13
N LYS A 57 5.87 15.84 16.58
CA LYS A 57 6.15 16.08 18.01
C LYS A 57 5.50 17.38 18.47
N GLU A 58 5.31 17.48 19.78
CA GLU A 58 4.80 18.70 20.40
C GLU A 58 5.72 19.89 20.11
N GLY A 59 5.14 21.02 19.72
CA GLY A 59 5.86 22.24 19.35
C GLY A 59 6.62 22.18 18.02
N VAL A 60 6.50 21.09 17.24
CA VAL A 60 7.13 20.96 15.92
C VAL A 60 6.09 21.11 14.83
N ASP A 61 6.30 22.09 13.94
CA ASP A 61 5.57 22.21 12.69
C ASP A 61 6.32 21.46 11.57
N LEU A 62 5.57 21.01 10.56
CA LEU A 62 6.09 20.29 9.40
C LEU A 62 5.85 21.12 8.13
N ASP A 63 6.81 21.10 7.22
CA ASP A 63 6.72 21.77 5.93
C ASP A 63 6.34 20.78 4.83
N ILE A 64 5.60 21.24 3.82
CA ILE A 64 5.35 20.47 2.60
C ILE A 64 6.69 20.22 1.91
N HIS A 65 6.87 19.03 1.33
CA HIS A 65 8.13 18.54 0.75
C HIS A 65 9.27 18.28 1.75
N ASP A 66 9.01 18.35 3.05
CA ASP A 66 9.99 17.94 4.07
C ASP A 66 10.17 16.41 4.08
N LYS A 67 11.41 15.95 3.92
CA LYS A 67 11.76 14.53 4.03
C LYS A 67 12.02 14.17 5.49
N VAL A 68 11.10 13.42 6.10
CA VAL A 68 11.15 13.09 7.53
C VAL A 68 11.33 11.60 7.79
N TYR A 69 12.10 11.28 8.83
CA TYR A 69 12.32 9.91 9.27
C TYR A 69 11.15 9.39 10.12
N ILE A 70 10.62 8.22 9.77
CA ILE A 70 9.53 7.52 10.45
C ILE A 70 9.89 6.08 10.87
N GLY A 71 11.15 5.67 10.70
CA GLY A 71 11.63 4.34 11.07
C GLY A 71 11.59 4.07 12.58
N SER A 72 12.17 2.94 13.00
CA SER A 72 12.16 2.49 14.40
C SER A 72 13.15 3.21 15.31
N GLY A 73 14.11 3.94 14.74
CA GLY A 73 15.11 4.71 15.49
C GLY A 73 14.56 6.00 16.08
N LYS A 74 15.48 6.85 16.55
CA LYS A 74 15.16 8.21 17.03
C LYS A 74 14.64 9.05 15.86
N ARG A 75 13.47 9.67 16.03
CA ARG A 75 12.85 10.57 15.07
C ARG A 75 13.01 12.00 15.55
N ASP A 76 13.27 12.94 14.65
CA ASP A 76 13.45 14.34 15.01
C ASP A 76 12.12 15.09 15.04
N LYS A 77 11.37 15.06 13.94
CA LYS A 77 10.12 15.82 13.75
C LYS A 77 8.84 15.02 14.03
N VAL A 78 8.86 13.70 13.79
CA VAL A 78 7.67 12.85 13.89
C VAL A 78 7.55 12.20 15.27
N ASN A 79 6.38 12.30 15.89
CA ASN A 79 6.04 11.58 17.12
C ASN A 79 5.66 10.13 16.80
N ARG A 80 4.64 9.95 15.96
CA ARG A 80 4.09 8.62 15.65
C ARG A 80 3.51 8.54 14.25
N VAL A 81 3.62 7.36 13.65
CA VAL A 81 2.88 6.98 12.44
C VAL A 81 1.47 6.54 12.86
N LYS A 82 0.44 7.27 12.45
CA LYS A 82 -0.95 6.97 12.81
C LYS A 82 -1.51 5.79 12.02
N GLY A 83 -1.13 5.66 10.75
CA GLY A 83 -1.51 4.51 9.93
C GLY A 83 -1.34 4.76 8.44
N LEU A 84 -1.80 3.80 7.65
CA LEU A 84 -1.93 3.94 6.20
C LEU A 84 -3.09 4.88 5.86
N LEU A 85 -2.92 5.67 4.81
CA LEU A 85 -3.92 6.58 4.29
C LEU A 85 -4.47 6.06 2.96
N ASP A 86 -5.79 5.94 2.84
CA ASP A 86 -6.43 5.60 1.57
C ASP A 86 -6.41 6.83 0.65
N PHE A 87 -6.22 6.64 -0.67
CA PHE A 87 -6.12 7.74 -1.65
C PHE A 87 -7.34 8.66 -1.68
N GLU A 88 -8.52 8.14 -1.36
CA GLU A 88 -9.77 8.92 -1.25
C GLU A 88 -9.74 9.95 -0.11
N ASN A 89 -8.92 9.71 0.91
CA ASN A 89 -8.82 10.56 2.10
C ASN A 89 -7.72 11.62 2.00
N LEU A 90 -7.02 11.73 0.86
CA LEU A 90 -6.06 12.81 0.62
C LEU A 90 -6.77 14.18 0.61
N THR A 91 -6.19 15.17 1.28
CA THR A 91 -6.64 16.57 1.20
C THR A 91 -6.48 17.11 -0.23
N ALA A 92 -7.16 18.22 -0.54
CA ALA A 92 -7.00 18.89 -1.82
C ALA A 92 -5.53 19.25 -2.08
N THR A 93 -4.86 19.83 -1.07
CA THR A 93 -3.43 20.13 -1.09
C THR A 93 -2.61 18.87 -1.35
N SER A 94 -2.80 17.82 -0.55
CA SER A 94 -2.06 16.57 -0.71
C SER A 94 -2.22 15.94 -2.10
N ARG A 95 -3.38 16.07 -2.75
CA ARG A 95 -3.60 15.56 -4.12
C ARG A 95 -2.80 16.31 -5.19
N ILE A 96 -2.53 17.58 -4.96
CA ILE A 96 -1.70 18.42 -5.83
C ILE A 96 -0.23 18.09 -5.57
N GLU A 97 0.19 18.18 -4.31
CA GLU A 97 1.58 17.95 -3.88
C GLU A 97 2.06 16.53 -4.13
N LEU A 98 1.15 15.55 -4.12
CA LEU A 98 1.46 14.15 -4.43
C LEU A 98 2.19 14.00 -5.76
N GLU A 99 1.79 14.74 -6.80
CA GLU A 99 2.42 14.62 -8.11
C GLU A 99 3.86 15.15 -8.09
N TYR A 100 4.10 16.27 -7.42
CA TYR A 100 5.44 16.84 -7.26
C TYR A 100 6.33 15.95 -6.41
N ALA A 101 5.84 15.46 -5.28
CA ALA A 101 6.60 14.59 -4.37
C ALA A 101 6.99 13.26 -5.05
N ILE A 102 6.11 12.69 -5.88
CA ILE A 102 6.46 11.48 -6.66
C ILE A 102 7.61 11.78 -7.64
N LYS A 103 7.58 12.91 -8.34
CA LYS A 103 8.67 13.29 -9.27
C LYS A 103 9.98 13.49 -8.52
N GLU A 104 9.94 14.14 -7.37
CA GLU A 104 11.10 14.33 -6.50
C GLU A 104 11.72 12.98 -6.09
N ILE A 105 10.89 12.03 -5.64
CA ILE A 105 11.34 10.67 -5.29
C ILE A 105 11.97 9.97 -6.51
N ILE A 106 11.37 10.08 -7.69
CA ILE A 106 11.86 9.43 -8.91
C ILE A 106 13.21 10.01 -9.33
N LEU A 107 13.36 11.33 -9.29
CA LEU A 107 14.62 12.01 -9.61
C LEU A 107 15.72 11.70 -8.60
N ALA A 108 15.40 11.68 -7.31
CA ALA A 108 16.36 11.35 -6.26
C ALA A 108 16.88 9.90 -6.33
N HIS A 109 16.15 9.01 -7.02
CA HIS A 109 16.45 7.59 -7.17
C HIS A 109 16.48 7.17 -8.64
N GLU A 110 17.00 8.05 -9.50
CA GLU A 110 17.03 7.85 -10.96
C GLU A 110 17.62 6.49 -11.36
N ASP A 111 18.68 6.05 -10.69
CA ASP A 111 19.37 4.78 -10.92
C ASP A 111 18.41 3.57 -10.87
N ILE A 112 17.48 3.55 -9.91
CA ILE A 112 16.49 2.48 -9.75
C ILE A 112 15.54 2.44 -10.95
N TYR A 113 15.09 3.60 -11.42
CA TYR A 113 14.11 3.71 -12.50
C TYR A 113 14.74 3.52 -13.89
N VAL A 114 15.97 3.96 -14.08
CA VAL A 114 16.76 3.66 -15.28
C VAL A 114 17.01 2.16 -15.38
N LYS A 115 17.43 1.53 -14.27
CA LYS A 115 17.58 0.07 -14.18
C LYS A 115 16.29 -0.65 -14.52
N PHE A 116 15.14 -0.12 -14.08
CA PHE A 116 13.83 -0.65 -14.46
C PHE A 116 13.63 -0.68 -15.99
N PHE A 117 14.00 0.37 -16.74
CA PHE A 117 13.89 0.35 -18.21
C PHE A 117 14.81 -0.69 -18.85
N ASN A 118 16.01 -0.86 -18.29
CA ASN A 118 17.01 -1.82 -18.78
C ASN A 118 16.58 -3.27 -18.54
N GLU A 119 16.02 -3.57 -17.37
CA GLU A 119 15.85 -4.96 -16.92
C GLU A 119 14.42 -5.48 -17.00
N ILE A 120 13.41 -4.62 -17.20
CA ILE A 120 12.04 -5.09 -17.09
C ILE A 120 11.65 -6.04 -18.23
N ASP A 121 11.00 -7.15 -17.84
CA ASP A 121 10.57 -8.23 -18.72
C ASP A 121 9.17 -8.02 -19.32
N SER A 122 8.84 -8.87 -20.29
CA SER A 122 7.49 -9.05 -20.79
C SER A 122 6.50 -9.41 -19.68
N LEU A 123 5.27 -8.92 -19.76
CA LEU A 123 4.22 -9.29 -18.79
C LEU A 123 3.59 -10.63 -19.17
N ASN A 124 3.35 -10.83 -20.47
CA ASN A 124 2.90 -12.08 -21.06
C ASN A 124 3.33 -12.12 -22.54
N ILE A 125 2.96 -13.19 -23.25
CA ILE A 125 3.30 -13.39 -24.67
C ILE A 125 2.85 -12.21 -25.56
N LYS A 126 1.76 -11.53 -25.21
CA LYS A 126 1.13 -10.48 -26.02
C LYS A 126 1.46 -9.05 -25.58
N MET A 127 2.04 -8.84 -24.40
CA MET A 127 2.17 -7.50 -23.80
C MET A 127 3.43 -7.38 -22.94
N HIS A 128 4.16 -6.29 -23.13
CA HIS A 128 5.32 -5.96 -22.32
C HIS A 128 4.94 -5.14 -21.08
N LYS A 129 5.71 -5.24 -19.98
CA LYS A 129 5.44 -4.42 -18.77
C LYS A 129 5.69 -2.93 -19.00
N LEU A 130 6.59 -2.55 -19.91
CA LEU A 130 6.81 -1.15 -20.30
C LEU A 130 5.53 -0.48 -20.80
N GLU A 131 4.67 -1.23 -21.49
CA GLU A 131 3.39 -0.72 -22.00
C GLU A 131 2.37 -0.34 -20.92
N LEU A 132 2.66 -0.64 -19.65
CA LEU A 132 1.86 -0.25 -18.50
C LEU A 132 2.10 1.22 -18.12
N ILE A 133 3.22 1.80 -18.55
CA ILE A 133 3.55 3.21 -18.34
C ILE A 133 2.73 4.07 -19.30
N PRO A 134 1.97 5.07 -18.81
CA PRO A 134 1.25 6.01 -19.65
C PRO A 134 2.18 6.69 -20.65
N GLY A 135 1.82 6.66 -21.94
CA GLY A 135 2.65 7.19 -23.03
C GLY A 135 3.52 6.14 -23.73
N ILE A 136 3.77 4.96 -23.13
CA ILE A 136 4.52 3.88 -23.80
C ILE A 136 3.56 2.93 -24.51
N GLY A 137 3.52 3.03 -25.83
CA GLY A 137 2.85 2.07 -26.72
C GLY A 137 3.78 0.93 -27.18
N LYS A 138 3.28 0.10 -28.09
CA LYS A 138 4.06 -0.98 -28.73
C LYS A 138 5.29 -0.46 -29.48
N LYS A 139 5.15 0.67 -30.17
CA LYS A 139 6.24 1.31 -30.92
C LYS A 139 7.39 1.73 -30.00
N HIS A 140 7.10 2.50 -28.96
CA HIS A 140 8.11 2.90 -27.97
C HIS A 140 8.70 1.70 -27.23
N THR A 141 7.87 0.70 -26.89
CA THR A 141 8.38 -0.53 -26.28
C THR A 141 9.43 -1.20 -27.17
N GLN A 142 9.14 -1.37 -28.45
CA GLN A 142 10.09 -1.98 -29.39
C GLN A 142 11.39 -1.17 -29.48
N MET A 143 11.30 0.15 -29.59
CA MET A 143 12.47 1.05 -29.62
C MET A 143 13.32 0.93 -28.35
N ILE A 144 12.70 0.98 -27.17
CA ILE A 144 13.39 0.83 -25.87
C ILE A 144 14.10 -0.53 -25.80
N LEU A 145 13.44 -1.60 -26.26
CA LEU A 145 14.01 -2.96 -26.28
C LEU A 145 15.19 -3.09 -27.26
N GLU A 146 15.14 -2.43 -28.41
CA GLU A 146 16.23 -2.42 -29.39
C GLU A 146 17.43 -1.61 -28.89
N GLU A 147 17.18 -0.43 -28.30
CA GLU A 147 18.23 0.42 -27.76
C GLU A 147 18.92 -0.24 -26.57
N ARG A 148 18.19 -0.77 -25.58
CA ARG A 148 18.82 -1.42 -24.42
C ARG A 148 19.63 -2.67 -24.76
N LYS A 149 19.37 -3.31 -25.92
CA LYS A 149 20.18 -4.44 -26.43
C LYS A 149 21.54 -4.00 -26.96
N LYS A 150 21.64 -2.77 -27.47
CA LYS A 150 22.92 -2.18 -27.91
C LYS A 150 23.77 -1.81 -26.70
N GLU A 151 23.17 -1.06 -25.79
CA GLU A 151 23.79 -0.62 -24.54
C GLU A 151 22.69 -0.27 -23.53
N PRO A 152 22.82 -0.66 -22.25
CA PRO A 152 21.92 -0.23 -21.18
C PRO A 152 21.88 1.29 -21.05
N PHE A 153 20.70 1.85 -20.78
CA PHE A 153 20.55 3.28 -20.50
C PHE A 153 21.28 3.67 -19.22
N LYS A 154 21.90 4.85 -19.23
CA LYS A 154 22.66 5.40 -18.08
C LYS A 154 21.87 6.44 -17.27
N SER A 155 20.97 7.17 -17.93
CA SER A 155 20.16 8.23 -17.33
C SER A 155 18.81 8.36 -18.03
N PHE A 156 17.90 9.15 -17.47
CA PHE A 156 16.66 9.56 -18.14
C PHE A 156 16.92 10.40 -19.39
N GLU A 157 17.99 11.19 -19.38
CA GLU A 157 18.42 11.99 -20.53
C GLU A 157 18.87 11.08 -21.68
N ASP A 158 19.72 10.10 -21.41
CA ASP A 158 20.17 9.09 -22.38
C ASP A 158 18.98 8.29 -22.97
N LEU A 159 18.02 7.91 -22.13
CA LEU A 159 16.78 7.26 -22.59
C LEU A 159 16.00 8.15 -23.57
N LYS A 160 15.88 9.44 -23.27
CA LYS A 160 15.12 10.40 -24.07
C LYS A 160 15.81 10.73 -25.40
N GLU A 161 17.15 10.83 -25.40
CA GLU A 161 17.93 11.07 -26.61
C GLU A 161 17.87 9.89 -27.59
N ARG A 162 17.95 8.66 -27.07
CA ARG A 162 17.99 7.44 -27.89
C ARG A 162 16.62 6.97 -28.36
N VAL A 163 15.54 7.32 -27.66
CA VAL A 163 14.17 6.93 -28.02
C VAL A 163 13.40 8.16 -28.51
N PRO A 164 13.31 8.36 -29.84
CA PRO A 164 12.72 9.56 -30.41
C PRO A 164 11.23 9.68 -30.07
N LEU A 165 10.78 10.92 -29.83
CA LEU A 165 9.41 11.28 -29.48
C LEU A 165 8.89 10.64 -28.18
N LEU A 166 9.78 10.13 -27.33
CA LEU A 166 9.42 9.72 -25.97
C LEU A 166 9.10 10.97 -25.14
N GLY A 167 8.02 10.91 -24.36
CA GLY A 167 7.71 11.95 -23.38
C GLY A 167 8.74 11.99 -22.25
N GLU A 168 8.60 12.96 -21.34
CA GLU A 168 9.48 13.05 -20.17
C GLU A 168 9.39 11.78 -19.30
N PRO A 169 10.48 11.01 -19.12
CA PRO A 169 10.44 9.75 -18.39
C PRO A 169 9.93 9.89 -16.96
N VAL A 170 10.34 10.95 -16.27
CA VAL A 170 9.93 11.26 -14.89
C VAL A 170 8.42 11.48 -14.80
N ASP A 171 7.85 12.25 -15.73
CA ASP A 171 6.40 12.51 -15.76
C ASP A 171 5.59 11.24 -16.05
N MET A 172 6.08 10.40 -16.97
CA MET A 172 5.43 9.15 -17.35
C MET A 172 5.41 8.16 -16.18
N LEU A 173 6.53 8.04 -15.47
CA LEU A 173 6.63 7.25 -14.25
C LEU A 173 5.76 7.82 -13.13
N ALA A 174 5.76 9.14 -12.93
CA ALA A 174 4.96 9.78 -11.90
C ALA A 174 3.45 9.57 -12.13
N LYS A 175 2.99 9.73 -13.37
CA LYS A 175 1.61 9.39 -13.77
C LYS A 175 1.28 7.92 -13.52
N ARG A 176 2.23 7.03 -13.76
CA ARG A 176 2.05 5.60 -13.48
C ARG A 176 1.89 5.33 -11.98
N VAL A 177 2.75 5.88 -11.13
CA VAL A 177 2.66 5.75 -9.67
C VAL A 177 1.33 6.30 -9.16
N ARG A 178 0.94 7.52 -9.59
CA ARG A 178 -0.35 8.12 -9.22
C ARG A 178 -1.53 7.22 -9.59
N LEU A 179 -1.53 6.64 -10.78
CA LEU A 179 -2.56 5.70 -11.24
C LEU A 179 -2.58 4.42 -10.40
N GLU A 180 -1.42 3.95 -9.94
CA GLU A 180 -1.32 2.81 -9.03
C GLU A 180 -1.82 3.13 -7.62
N LEU A 181 -1.62 4.35 -7.11
CA LEU A 181 -2.14 4.79 -5.82
C LEU A 181 -3.64 5.05 -5.83
N ASP A 182 -4.20 5.52 -6.95
CA ASP A 182 -5.62 5.84 -7.03
C ASP A 182 -6.49 4.58 -6.89
N THR A 183 -7.19 4.46 -5.76
CA THR A 183 -8.12 3.35 -5.48
C THR A 183 -9.58 3.69 -5.74
N THR A 184 -9.89 4.92 -6.17
CA THR A 184 -11.27 5.39 -6.35
C THR A 184 -11.94 4.74 -7.56
N THR A 185 -11.16 4.36 -8.56
CA THR A 185 -11.66 3.78 -9.81
C THR A 185 -11.43 2.26 -9.87
N VAL A 186 -12.38 1.55 -10.48
CA VAL A 186 -12.23 0.10 -10.73
C VAL A 186 -11.20 -0.10 -11.84
N LYS A 187 -10.01 -0.56 -11.47
CA LYS A 187 -8.92 -0.80 -12.42
C LYS A 187 -9.24 -1.97 -13.35
N ARG A 188 -9.13 -1.72 -14.66
CA ARG A 188 -9.34 -2.71 -15.75
C ARG A 188 -8.17 -2.68 -16.74
N GLY A 189 -8.03 -3.72 -17.54
CA GLY A 189 -7.00 -3.80 -18.59
C GLY A 189 -5.59 -3.67 -18.03
N LYS A 190 -4.82 -2.70 -18.54
CA LYS A 190 -3.45 -2.38 -18.11
C LYS A 190 -3.36 -1.82 -16.69
N ASN A 191 -4.42 -1.15 -16.23
CA ASN A 191 -4.40 -0.44 -14.96
C ASN A 191 -4.51 -1.38 -13.75
N LYS A 192 -4.86 -2.65 -13.94
CA LYS A 192 -4.99 -3.61 -12.84
C LYS A 192 -3.65 -4.07 -12.24
N TYR A 193 -2.55 -3.87 -12.96
CA TYR A 193 -1.23 -4.27 -12.53
C TYR A 193 -0.60 -3.19 -11.65
N TYR A 194 0.28 -3.60 -10.74
CA TYR A 194 1.05 -2.74 -9.85
C TYR A 194 2.53 -3.02 -10.08
N MET A 195 3.33 -1.97 -10.24
CA MET A 195 4.74 -2.04 -10.62
C MET A 195 5.62 -1.37 -9.58
N PHE A 196 5.17 -0.22 -9.07
CA PHE A 196 5.94 0.61 -8.17
C PHE A 196 5.35 0.61 -6.76
N THR A 197 4.03 0.49 -6.63
CA THR A 197 3.35 0.58 -5.34
C THR A 197 2.88 -0.79 -4.83
N GLN A 198 2.60 -0.87 -3.53
CA GLN A 198 2.03 -2.07 -2.94
C GLN A 198 0.57 -2.27 -3.34
N VAL A 199 0.15 -3.53 -3.49
CA VAL A 199 -1.24 -3.85 -3.76
C VAL A 199 -2.10 -3.51 -2.53
N PRO A 200 -3.11 -2.64 -2.64
CA PRO A 200 -3.95 -2.27 -1.51
C PRO A 200 -4.62 -3.50 -0.89
N SER A 201 -4.61 -3.60 0.45
CA SER A 201 -5.22 -4.74 1.15
C SER A 201 -6.73 -4.87 0.88
N ARG A 202 -7.40 -3.75 0.59
CA ARG A 202 -8.83 -3.63 0.27
C ARG A 202 -9.16 -3.79 -1.22
N HIS A 203 -8.20 -4.22 -2.06
CA HIS A 203 -8.46 -4.40 -3.48
C HIS A 203 -9.62 -5.41 -3.71
N PRO A 204 -10.58 -5.16 -4.61
CA PRO A 204 -11.70 -6.07 -4.90
C PRO A 204 -11.33 -7.55 -5.10
N SER A 205 -10.14 -7.84 -5.64
CA SER A 205 -9.61 -9.21 -5.76
C SER A 205 -9.33 -9.88 -4.40
N ASN A 206 -8.89 -9.12 -3.40
CA ASN A 206 -8.64 -9.58 -2.03
C ASN A 206 -9.91 -9.79 -1.20
N ARG A 207 -11.02 -9.09 -1.53
CA ARG A 207 -12.34 -9.32 -0.89
C ARG A 207 -12.81 -10.77 -1.08
N LYS A 208 -12.63 -11.36 -2.27
CA LYS A 208 -13.01 -12.77 -2.55
C LYS A 208 -12.20 -13.77 -1.71
N LYS A 209 -10.92 -13.52 -1.44
CA LYS A 209 -10.07 -14.39 -0.60
C LYS A 209 -10.52 -14.41 0.87
N LYS A 210 -11.00 -13.29 1.43
CA LYS A 210 -11.53 -13.24 2.81
C LYS A 210 -12.85 -14.00 2.96
N PHE A 211 -13.75 -13.93 1.99
CA PHE A 211 -15.02 -14.69 2.03
C PHE A 211 -14.82 -16.21 2.05
N ASN A 212 -13.84 -16.74 1.31
CA ASN A 212 -13.56 -18.18 1.31
C ASN A 212 -12.86 -18.67 2.60
N LYS A 213 -12.11 -17.83 3.31
CA LYS A 213 -11.46 -18.21 4.59
C LYS A 213 -12.45 -18.36 5.75
N GLY A 214 -13.64 -17.77 5.67
CA GLY A 214 -14.67 -17.85 6.72
C GLY A 214 -15.62 -19.06 6.63
N ARG A 215 -15.62 -19.80 5.52
CA ARG A 215 -16.59 -20.91 5.28
C ARG A 215 -16.05 -22.33 5.52
N GLY A 216 -14.78 -22.48 5.90
CA GLY A 216 -14.09 -23.77 5.95
C GLY A 216 -13.87 -24.41 7.33
N ARG A 217 -14.49 -23.91 8.41
CA ARG A 217 -14.36 -24.51 9.75
C ARG A 217 -15.70 -24.56 10.48
N GLY A 218 -16.53 -25.53 10.11
CA GLY A 218 -17.82 -25.78 10.76
C GLY A 218 -18.29 -27.23 10.60
N ARG A 219 -17.96 -28.04 11.61
CA ARG A 219 -18.65 -29.29 12.03
C ARG A 219 -18.71 -30.46 11.04
N ASN A 220 -17.72 -31.36 11.13
CA ASN A 220 -17.98 -32.78 10.85
C ASN A 220 -18.48 -33.46 12.13
N ASN A 221 -19.79 -33.68 12.18
CA ASN A 221 -20.46 -34.55 13.13
C ASN A 221 -20.26 -36.00 12.65
N ARG A 222 -19.52 -36.83 13.40
CA ARG A 222 -19.51 -38.30 13.19
C ARG A 222 -19.68 -39.03 14.51
N ASN A 223 -20.95 -39.22 14.80
CA ASN A 223 -21.57 -40.35 15.47
C ASN A 223 -20.71 -41.63 15.46
N LYS A 224 -20.31 -42.13 16.63
CA LYS A 224 -19.94 -43.54 16.84
C LYS A 224 -20.52 -44.05 18.16
N GLY A 225 -21.58 -44.85 18.03
CA GLY A 225 -21.76 -46.11 18.76
C GLY A 225 -22.19 -46.05 20.23
N ARG A 226 -23.50 -46.19 20.47
CA ARG A 226 -24.02 -46.79 21.71
C ARG A 226 -23.71 -48.29 21.75
N LYS A 227 -23.43 -48.84 22.93
CA LYS A 227 -24.12 -50.04 23.42
C LYS A 227 -24.32 -49.97 24.95
N PRO A 228 -25.45 -50.48 25.48
CA PRO A 228 -25.81 -50.39 26.89
C PRO A 228 -25.44 -51.67 27.66
N ASN A 229 -25.29 -51.58 28.98
CA ASN A 229 -25.80 -52.64 29.86
C ASN A 229 -26.08 -52.18 31.29
N ASN A 230 -26.94 -52.96 31.94
CA ASN A 230 -27.90 -52.59 32.97
C ASN A 230 -27.55 -53.25 34.32
N ARG A 231 -28.16 -52.72 35.40
CA ARG A 231 -28.50 -53.32 36.72
C ARG A 231 -27.63 -52.97 37.94
N GLY A 232 -28.30 -52.46 38.99
CA GLY A 232 -27.85 -52.61 40.38
C GLY A 232 -28.43 -51.68 41.46
N LYS A 233 -29.74 -51.81 41.75
CA LYS A 233 -30.43 -51.63 43.06
C LYS A 233 -30.22 -50.36 43.94
N LYS A 234 -31.35 -49.67 44.19
CA LYS A 234 -31.69 -48.91 45.44
C LYS A 234 -32.04 -49.89 46.58
N PRO A 235 -31.97 -49.50 47.88
CA PRO A 235 -33.07 -48.79 48.59
C PRO A 235 -32.57 -47.63 49.50
N GLN A 236 -33.21 -46.46 49.53
CA GLN A 236 -34.24 -46.01 50.50
C GLN A 236 -33.86 -46.16 51.99
N ASN A 237 -33.67 -45.02 52.68
CA ASN A 237 -34.26 -44.72 53.99
C ASN A 237 -34.26 -43.19 54.28
N LYS A 238 -35.44 -42.67 54.64
CA LYS A 238 -35.74 -41.44 55.42
C LYS A 238 -36.01 -41.88 56.89
N PRO A 239 -36.26 -41.03 57.92
CA PRO A 239 -36.47 -39.56 57.96
C PRO A 239 -35.69 -38.81 59.08
N SER A 240 -36.00 -37.49 59.17
CA SER A 240 -35.56 -36.38 60.05
C SER A 240 -35.68 -36.59 61.58
N PRO A 241 -35.29 -35.60 62.45
CA PRO A 241 -36.10 -34.39 62.66
C PRO A 241 -35.35 -33.06 62.76
N GLU A 242 -36.15 -32.00 62.56
CA GLU A 242 -35.92 -30.61 62.94
C GLU A 242 -35.56 -30.45 64.42
N ASN A 243 -34.78 -29.41 64.73
CA ASN A 243 -35.09 -28.54 65.88
C ASN A 243 -35.09 -27.10 65.38
N LYS A 244 -36.27 -26.49 65.47
CA LYS A 244 -36.49 -25.04 65.52
C LYS A 244 -36.38 -24.59 66.98
N GLU A 245 -35.99 -23.34 67.18
CA GLU A 245 -36.55 -22.51 68.26
C GLU A 245 -37.99 -22.11 67.89
#